data_AF-A0A7Y6X449-F1
#
_entry.id   AF-A0A7Y6X449-F1
#
_cell.length_a   1.000
_cell.length_b   1.000
_cell.length_c   1.000
_cell.angle_alpha   90.00
_cell.angle_beta   90.00
_cell.angle_gamma   90.00
#
_symmetry.space_group_name_H-M   'P 1'
#
loop_
_entity.id
_entity.type
_entity.pdbx_description
1 polymer ?
#
loop_
_entity_poly.entity_id
_entity_poly.type
_entity_poly.pdbx_seq_one_letter_code
_entity_poly.pdbx_strand_id
1 'polypeptide(L)' 'MQQRCVWVGADPLYQTYHDEEWGVPVRDSRALWEMLMLEGFQAGLAWIVI' A
#
# COMPACT_ATOMS: atom_id res chain seq x y z
N MET A 1 -10.22 -10.37 16.32
CA MET A 1 -9.30 -9.30 15.89
C MET A 1 -8.44 -9.88 14.78
N GLN A 2 -8.49 -9.35 13.56
CA GLN A 2 -7.61 -9.85 12.48
C GLN A 2 -6.16 -9.52 12.83
N GLN A 3 -5.26 -10.49 12.66
CA GLN A 3 -3.83 -10.29 12.83
C GLN A 3 -3.30 -9.69 11.52
N ARG A 4 -2.91 -8.42 11.54
CA ARG A 4 -2.33 -7.72 10.39
C ARG A 4 -0.80 -7.70 10.46
N CYS A 5 -0.16 -7.38 9.35
CA CYS A 5 1.28 -7.14 9.35
C CYS A 5 1.65 -6.01 10.33
N VAL A 6 2.85 -6.11 10.91
CA VAL A 6 3.33 -5.21 11.97
C VAL A 6 3.40 -3.75 11.51
N TRP A 7 3.60 -3.51 10.21
CA TRP A 7 3.79 -2.16 9.66
C TRP A 7 2.51 -1.34 9.48
N VAL A 8 1.32 -1.97 9.56
CA VAL A 8 0.03 -1.31 9.27
C VAL A 8 -0.34 -0.26 10.32
N GLY A 9 0.00 -0.52 11.59
CA GLY A 9 -0.37 0.37 12.70
C GLY A 9 -1.89 0.45 12.94
N ALA A 10 -2.33 1.60 13.47
CA ALA A 10 -3.72 1.83 13.90
C ALA A 10 -4.52 2.75 12.97
N ASP A 11 -3.89 3.35 11.96
CA ASP A 11 -4.56 4.26 11.03
C ASP A 11 -5.57 3.49 10.16
N PRO A 12 -6.87 3.86 10.17
CA PRO A 12 -7.88 3.18 9.38
C PRO A 12 -7.59 3.18 7.88
N LEU A 13 -7.00 4.25 7.34
CA LEU A 13 -6.66 4.34 5.92
C LEU A 13 -5.64 3.26 5.55
N TYR A 14 -4.61 3.12 6.40
CA TYR A 14 -3.54 2.18 6.14
C TYR A 14 -3.98 0.72 6.38
N GLN A 15 -4.93 0.51 7.29
CA GLN A 15 -5.58 -0.79 7.48
C GLN A 15 -6.40 -1.20 6.25
N THR A 16 -7.20 -0.30 5.68
CA THR A 16 -7.95 -0.58 4.44
C THR A 16 -7.01 -0.87 3.29
N TYR A 17 -5.98 -0.04 3.09
CA TYR A 17 -4.97 -0.30 2.06
C TYR A 17 -4.30 -1.67 2.22
N HIS A 18 -3.90 -2.04 3.44
CA HIS A 18 -3.32 -3.36 3.71
C HIS A 18 -4.29 -4.50 3.40
N ASP A 19 -5.54 -4.37 3.83
CA ASP A 19 -6.52 -5.45 3.79
C ASP A 19 -7.09 -5.66 2.37
N GLU A 20 -7.20 -4.60 1.58
CA GLU A 20 -7.92 -4.61 0.30
C GLU A 20 -7.02 -4.47 -0.93
N GLU A 21 -5.83 -3.88 -0.79
CA GLU A 21 -4.97 -3.53 -1.94
C GLU A 21 -3.59 -4.21 -1.84
N TRP A 22 -2.97 -4.20 -0.67
CA TRP A 22 -1.59 -4.66 -0.52
C TRP A 22 -1.46 -6.18 -0.66
N GLY A 23 -0.62 -6.62 -1.59
CA GLY A 23 -0.40 -8.04 -1.88
C GLY A 23 -1.52 -8.70 -2.69
N VAL A 24 -2.55 -7.96 -3.09
CA VAL A 24 -3.60 -8.45 -3.99
C VAL A 24 -3.06 -8.48 -5.44
N PRO A 25 -3.15 -9.61 -6.17
CA PRO A 25 -2.60 -9.70 -7.52
C PRO A 25 -3.29 -8.77 -8.53
N VAL A 26 -2.55 -7.82 -9.10
CA VAL A 26 -3.01 -6.92 -10.17
C VAL A 26 -2.40 -7.34 -11.51
N ARG A 27 -3.21 -7.27 -12.58
CA ARG A 27 -2.78 -7.62 -13.96
C ARG A 27 -3.01 -6.50 -14.97
N ASP A 28 -3.70 -5.43 -14.59
CA ASP A 28 -3.88 -4.27 -15.44
C ASP A 28 -2.56 -3.48 -15.55
N SER A 29 -2.11 -3.21 -16.78
CA SER A 29 -0.79 -2.59 -17.00
C SER A 29 -0.73 -1.13 -16.54
N ARG A 30 -1.85 -0.39 -16.58
CA ARG A 30 -1.88 1.00 -16.12
C ARG A 30 -1.82 1.05 -14.59
N ALA A 31 -2.60 0.23 -13.90
CA ALA A 31 -2.56 0.13 -12.45
C ALA A 31 -1.17 -0.30 -11.94
N LEU A 32 -0.52 -1.25 -12.64
CA LEU A 32 0.85 -1.64 -12.31
C LEU A 32 1.87 -0.50 -12.51
N TRP A 33 1.71 0.31 -13.57
CA TRP A 33 2.55 1.48 -13.79
C TRP A 33 2.33 2.57 -12.73
N GLU A 34 1.07 2.81 -12.34
CA GLU A 34 0.73 3.73 -11.27
C GLU A 34 1.40 3.35 -9.96
N MET A 35 1.25 2.10 -9.53
CA MET A 35 1.90 1.58 -8.32
C MET A 35 3.43 1.71 -8.38
N LEU A 36 4.04 1.38 -9.53
CA LEU A 36 5.48 1.54 -9.73
C LEU A 36 5.93 3.01 -9.54
N MET A 37 5.15 3.97 -10.00
CA MET A 37 5.47 5.39 -9.85
C MET A 37 5.32 5.85 -8.39
N LEU A 38 4.27 5.42 -7.68
CA LEU A 38 4.05 5.76 -6.27
C LEU A 38 5.19 5.24 -5.37
N GLU A 39 5.65 4.01 -5.61
CA GLU A 39 6.84 3.44 -4.94
C GLU A 39 8.11 4.27 -5.16
N GLY A 40 8.25 4.89 -6.34
CA GLY A 40 9.34 5.83 -6.63
C GLY A 40 9.24 7.12 -5.81
N PHE A 41 8.03 7.69 -5.67
CA PHE A 41 7.82 8.89 -4.87
C PHE A 41 8.05 8.68 -3.37
N GLN A 42 7.98 7.44 -2.90
CA GLN A 42 8.22 7.08 -1.51
C GLN A 42 9.70 7.21 -1.07
N ALA A 43 10.65 7.39 -1.99
CA ALA A 43 12.08 7.38 -1.65
C ALA A 43 12.44 8.41 -0.55
N GLY A 44 12.81 7.90 0.64
CA GLY A 44 13.15 8.71 1.80
C GLY A 44 11.95 9.15 2.66
N LEU A 45 10.74 8.69 2.35
CA LEU A 45 9.50 8.97 3.07
C LEU A 45 8.84 7.68 3.60
N ALA A 46 7.95 7.85 4.57
CA ALA A 46 7.02 6.79 4.96
C ALA A 46 5.89 6.70 3.92
N TRP A 47 5.42 5.48 3.61
CA TRP A 47 4.37 5.25 2.61
C TRP A 47 3.07 6.01 2.86
N ILE A 48 2.68 6.20 4.12
CA ILE A 48 1.46 6.96 4.50
C ILE A 48 1.47 8.44 4.05
N VAL A 49 2.63 8.95 3.60
CA VAL A 49 2.77 10.31 3.05
C VAL A 49 2.36 10.37 1.58
N ILE A 50 2.43 9.24 0.87
CA ILE A 50 2.09 9.10 -0.55
C ILE A 50 0.58 8.82 -0.67
#